data_AF-A0A9D9E342-F1
#
_entry.id   AF-A0A9D9E342-F1
#
_cell.length_a   1.000
_cell.length_b   1.000
_cell.length_c   1.000
_cell.angle_alpha   90.00
_cell.angle_beta   90.00
_cell.angle_gamma   90.00
#
_symmetry.space_group_name_H-M   'P 1'
#
loop_
_entity.id
_entity.type
_entity.pdbx_description
1 polymer ?
#
loop_
_entity_poly.entity_id
_entity_poly.type
_entity_poly.pdbx_seq_one_letter_code
_entity_poly.pdbx_strand_id
1 'polypeptide(L)'
;MLQGTTFRSELEDGSYILKQGNDGIGFYLVNPDETRINCNRVYLPQSAIYQSSVFLLDFYGETTSISSERVVDDKPAEKIYYDLNGQRVMNPQKGIYVTNDGEKVIVK
;
A
#
# COMPACT_ATOMS: atom_id res chain seq x y z
N MET A 1 10.72 -9.24 11.13
CA MET A 1 9.67 -9.11 10.09
C MET A 1 8.35 -8.68 10.72
N LEU A 2 7.51 -7.94 9.98
CA LEU A 2 6.15 -7.54 10.42
C LEU A 2 5.24 -8.77 10.61
N GLN A 3 4.33 -8.70 11.57
CA GLN A 3 3.34 -9.74 11.85
C GLN A 3 1.91 -9.21 11.73
N GLY A 4 1.05 -9.97 11.06
CA GLY A 4 -0.37 -9.67 10.93
C GLY A 4 -1.20 -10.47 11.93
N THR A 5 -2.32 -9.90 12.37
CA THR A 5 -3.29 -10.56 13.26
C THR A 5 -4.59 -10.83 12.51
N THR A 6 -5.16 -12.02 12.63
CA THR A 6 -6.49 -12.37 12.09
C THR A 6 -7.59 -12.28 13.14
N PHE A 7 -7.21 -12.28 14.42
CA PHE A 7 -8.09 -12.09 15.57
C PHE A 7 -7.56 -10.94 16.42
N ARG A 8 -8.38 -10.47 17.37
CA ARG A 8 -7.91 -9.52 18.38
C ARG A 8 -6.87 -10.23 19.26
N SER A 9 -5.71 -9.60 19.44
CA SER A 9 -4.58 -10.17 20.19
C SER A 9 -3.98 -9.16 21.17
N GLU A 10 -3.24 -9.67 22.14
CA GLU A 10 -2.40 -8.86 23.02
C GLU A 10 -0.97 -8.84 22.49
N LEU A 11 -0.32 -7.68 22.60
CA LEU A 11 1.02 -7.42 22.12
C LEU A 11 2.04 -7.49 23.26
N GLU A 12 3.23 -7.97 22.95
CA GLU A 12 4.38 -7.92 23.86
C GLU A 12 4.82 -6.47 24.08
N ASP A 13 5.27 -6.16 25.29
CA ASP A 13 5.90 -4.87 25.59
C ASP A 13 7.11 -4.64 24.69
N GLY A 14 7.32 -3.41 24.25
CA GLY A 14 8.36 -3.08 23.26
C GLY A 14 7.98 -3.36 21.80
N SER A 15 6.78 -3.87 21.51
CA SER A 15 6.26 -3.96 20.14
C SER A 15 5.84 -2.59 19.59
N TYR A 16 5.76 -2.45 18.26
CA TYR A 16 5.31 -1.24 17.60
C TYR A 16 4.04 -1.48 16.77
N ILE A 17 3.10 -0.55 16.83
CA ILE A 17 1.83 -0.58 16.09
C ILE A 17 1.73 0.56 15.09
N LEU A 18 1.12 0.28 13.94
CA LEU A 18 0.78 1.32 12.97
C LEU A 18 -0.37 2.18 13.53
N LYS A 19 -0.11 3.45 13.79
CA LYS A 19 -1.13 4.43 14.22
C LYS A 19 -0.85 5.81 13.65
N GLN A 20 -1.84 6.70 13.75
CA GLN A 20 -1.64 8.12 13.53
C GLN A 20 -1.20 8.76 14.85
N GLY A 21 0.07 9.18 14.92
CA GLY A 21 0.62 9.93 16.03
C GLY A 21 0.79 11.41 15.68
N ASN A 22 1.52 12.13 16.53
CA ASN A 22 1.78 13.56 16.34
C ASN A 22 2.62 13.84 15.08
N ASP A 23 3.50 12.92 14.71
CA ASP A 23 4.39 13.03 13.55
C ASP A 23 3.78 12.38 12.28
N GLY A 24 2.47 12.14 12.28
CA GLY A 24 1.75 11.50 11.18
C GLY A 24 1.57 9.99 11.36
N ILE A 25 1.33 9.28 10.26
CA ILE A 25 1.08 7.84 10.26
C ILE A 25 2.43 7.11 10.29
N GLY A 26 2.61 6.23 11.28
CA GLY A 26 3.86 5.49 11.45
C GLY A 26 3.74 4.35 12.45
N PHE A 27 4.83 3.61 12.61
CA PHE A 27 4.95 2.60 13.67
C PHE A 27 5.39 3.28 14.95
N TYR A 28 4.55 3.22 15.97
CA TYR A 28 4.82 3.79 17.29
C TYR A 28 4.87 2.71 18.35
N LEU A 29 5.69 2.94 19.36
CA LEU A 29 5.81 2.05 20.51
C LEU A 29 4.43 1.85 21.15
N VAL A 30 4.10 0.59 21.44
CA VAL A 30 2.91 0.22 22.18
C VAL A 30 3.03 0.79 23.60
N ASN A 31 1.95 1.41 24.08
CA ASN A 31 1.89 1.83 25.47
C ASN A 31 1.69 0.56 26.33
N PRO A 32 2.48 0.34 27.39
CA PRO A 32 2.27 -0.78 28.33
C PRO A 32 0.84 -0.88 28.87
N ASP A 33 0.11 0.23 28.98
CA ASP A 33 -1.28 0.26 29.43
C ASP A 33 -2.29 -0.09 28.33
N GLU A 34 -1.86 -0.11 27.05
CA GLU A 34 -2.70 -0.36 25.88
C GLU A 34 -2.02 -1.33 24.91
N THR A 35 -1.98 -2.62 25.30
CA THR A 35 -1.32 -3.69 24.54
C THR A 35 -2.25 -4.41 23.55
N ARG A 36 -3.49 -3.94 23.35
CA ARG A 36 -4.49 -4.66 22.55
C ARG A 36 -4.51 -4.19 21.10
N ILE A 37 -4.32 -5.13 20.18
CA ILE A 37 -4.49 -4.92 18.75
C ILE A 37 -5.76 -5.59 18.24
N ASN A 38 -6.53 -4.85 17.43
CA ASN A 38 -7.71 -5.40 16.76
C ASN A 38 -7.31 -6.35 15.62
N CYS A 39 -8.24 -7.21 15.20
CA CYS A 39 -8.03 -8.10 14.07
C CYS A 39 -7.74 -7.34 12.77
N ASN A 40 -7.08 -8.02 11.82
CA ASN A 40 -6.69 -7.51 10.50
C ASN A 40 -5.82 -6.26 10.59
N ARG A 41 -4.89 -6.26 11.56
CA ARG A 41 -3.88 -5.22 11.74
C ARG A 41 -2.51 -5.85 11.74
N VAL A 42 -1.52 -5.05 11.35
CA VAL A 42 -0.10 -5.41 11.32
C VAL A 42 0.65 -4.69 12.43
N TYR A 43 1.61 -5.37 13.04
CA TYR A 43 2.50 -4.81 14.05
C TYR A 43 3.93 -5.31 13.83
N LEU A 44 4.90 -4.63 14.44
CA LEU A 44 6.28 -5.07 14.50
C LEU A 44 6.52 -5.64 15.91
N PRO A 45 6.69 -6.96 16.07
CA PRO A 45 6.94 -7.56 17.39
C PRO A 45 8.33 -7.18 17.89
N GLN A 46 8.52 -7.10 19.21
CA GLN A 46 9.81 -6.79 19.83
C GLN A 46 10.94 -7.73 19.33
N SER A 47 10.63 -9.02 19.19
CA SER A 47 11.56 -10.04 18.67
C SER A 47 12.05 -9.78 17.24
N ALA A 48 11.34 -8.98 16.45
CA ALA A 48 11.71 -8.61 15.09
C ALA A 48 12.57 -7.34 15.01
N ILE A 49 12.83 -6.67 16.13
CA ILE A 49 13.61 -5.44 16.20
C ILE A 49 15.08 -5.81 16.35
N TYR A 50 15.79 -5.91 15.22
CA TYR A 50 17.24 -5.99 15.20
C TYR A 50 17.83 -4.57 15.25
N GLN A 51 18.91 -4.36 16.02
CA GLN A 51 19.52 -3.06 16.33
C GLN A 51 19.96 -2.20 15.12
N SER A 52 19.75 -2.62 13.87
CA SER A 52 20.22 -1.90 12.67
C SER A 52 19.24 -1.85 11.50
N SER A 53 17.98 -2.24 11.66
CA SER A 53 17.00 -2.20 10.56
C SER A 53 15.98 -1.07 10.75
N VAL A 54 16.39 0.17 10.47
CA VAL A 54 15.45 1.28 10.32
C VAL A 54 14.58 0.98 9.09
N PHE A 55 13.32 0.60 9.32
CA PHE A 55 12.35 0.44 8.25
C PHE A 55 11.73 1.82 7.94
N LEU A 56 12.38 2.55 7.05
CA LEU A 56 11.91 3.86 6.61
C LEU A 56 10.83 3.64 5.54
N LEU A 57 9.56 3.83 5.94
CA LEU A 57 8.46 3.96 5.00
C LEU A 57 8.48 5.37 4.44
N ASP A 58 9.26 5.54 3.38
CA ASP A 58 9.34 6.79 2.67
C ASP A 58 8.17 6.92 1.69
N PHE A 59 7.30 7.90 1.93
CA PHE A 59 6.19 8.26 1.05
C PHE A 59 6.48 9.56 0.29
N TYR A 60 7.76 9.94 0.07
CA TYR A 60 8.10 11.08 -0.79
C TYR A 60 7.74 10.79 -2.26
N GLY A 61 6.91 11.66 -2.83
CA GLY A 61 6.39 11.53 -4.18
C GLY A 61 4.90 11.18 -4.15
N GLU A 62 4.14 11.77 -5.06
CA GLU A 62 2.68 11.67 -5.18
C GLU A 62 2.12 10.35 -4.69
N THR A 63 1.24 10.46 -3.68
CA THR A 63 0.12 9.57 -3.39
C THR A 63 0.21 8.23 -4.11
N THR A 64 0.68 7.18 -3.43
CA THR A 64 0.43 5.80 -3.88
C THR A 64 -1.08 5.69 -4.10
N SER A 65 -1.50 5.57 -5.36
CA SER A 65 -2.82 6.00 -5.84
C SER A 65 -3.98 5.11 -5.36
N ILE A 66 -4.29 5.19 -4.06
CA ILE A 66 -5.41 4.50 -3.42
C ILE A 66 -6.40 5.52 -2.81
N SER A 67 -6.19 6.84 -2.96
CA SER A 67 -7.15 7.85 -2.54
C SER A 67 -7.64 8.74 -3.69
N SER A 68 -8.96 8.86 -3.72
CA SER A 68 -9.77 10.01 -4.14
C SER A 68 -9.74 10.40 -5.62
N GLU A 69 -10.85 10.05 -6.28
CA GLU A 69 -11.59 10.93 -7.18
C GLU A 69 -10.76 11.70 -8.21
N ARG A 70 -10.62 11.05 -9.37
CA ARG A 70 -10.62 11.65 -10.73
C ARG A 70 -10.70 13.19 -10.74
N VAL A 71 -9.54 13.84 -10.66
CA VAL A 71 -9.40 15.19 -11.22
C VAL A 71 -9.43 15.00 -12.73
N VAL A 72 -10.56 15.36 -13.33
CA VAL A 72 -10.72 15.48 -14.78
C VAL A 72 -9.87 16.66 -15.22
N ASP A 73 -8.59 16.41 -15.46
CA ASP A 73 -7.79 17.31 -16.28
C ASP A 73 -8.17 16.99 -17.73
N ASP A 74 -8.75 17.97 -18.41
CA ASP A 74 -9.43 17.87 -19.72
C ASP A 74 -8.47 17.67 -20.91
N LYS A 75 -7.30 17.05 -20.65
CA LYS A 75 -6.35 16.63 -21.66
C LYS A 75 -6.53 15.14 -21.91
N PRO A 76 -6.67 14.67 -23.16
CA PRO A 76 -6.67 13.25 -23.43
C PRO A 76 -5.33 12.69 -22.96
N ALA A 77 -5.34 12.01 -21.82
CA ALA A 77 -4.21 11.21 -21.38
C ALA A 77 -3.83 10.27 -22.53
N GLU A 78 -2.53 10.14 -22.78
CA GLU A 78 -2.02 9.23 -23.79
C GLU A 78 -2.53 7.81 -23.46
N LYS A 79 -3.25 7.18 -24.40
CA LYS A 79 -3.79 5.84 -24.17
C LYS A 79 -2.66 4.83 -24.09
N ILE A 80 -2.40 4.33 -22.90
CA ILE A 80 -1.43 3.25 -22.64
C ILE A 80 -2.18 1.92 -22.68
N TYR A 81 -1.64 0.93 -23.39
CA TYR A 81 -2.21 -0.40 -23.51
C TYR A 81 -1.45 -1.42 -22.69
N TYR A 82 -2.18 -2.36 -22.09
CA TYR A 82 -1.66 -3.52 -21.38
C TYR A 82 -2.25 -4.79 -21.97
N ASP A 83 -1.43 -5.85 -22.03
CA ASP A 83 -1.92 -7.20 -22.33
C ASP A 83 -2.76 -7.75 -21.16
N LEU A 84 -3.35 -8.94 -21.33
CA LEU A 84 -4.16 -9.58 -20.27
C LEU A 84 -3.33 -10.04 -19.06
N ASN A 85 -2.00 -10.03 -19.14
CA ASN A 85 -1.09 -10.32 -18.04
C ASN A 85 -0.63 -9.05 -17.32
N GLY A 86 -1.09 -7.86 -17.74
CA GLY A 86 -0.71 -6.58 -17.15
C GLY A 86 0.63 -6.02 -17.64
N GLN A 87 1.21 -6.54 -18.72
CA GLN A 87 2.42 -5.99 -19.33
C GLN A 87 2.08 -4.85 -20.30
N ARG A 88 2.85 -3.75 -20.25
CA ARG A 88 2.67 -2.60 -21.15
C ARG A 88 3.04 -2.96 -22.59
N VAL A 89 2.18 -2.62 -23.54
CA VAL A 89 2.36 -2.86 -24.99
C VAL A 89 2.40 -1.52 -25.73
N MET A 90 3.55 -1.22 -26.35
CA MET A 90 3.76 0.06 -27.07
C MET A 90 3.05 0.11 -28.43
N ASN A 91 2.95 -1.03 -29.12
CA ASN A 91 2.36 -1.15 -30.45
C ASN A 91 1.35 -2.31 -30.47
N PRO A 92 0.12 -2.10 -29.98
CA PRO A 92 -0.88 -3.16 -29.93
C PRO A 92 -1.23 -3.64 -31.34
N GLN A 93 -1.24 -4.96 -31.52
CA GLN A 93 -1.71 -5.62 -32.73
C GLN A 93 -3.19 -5.96 -32.59
N LYS A 94 -3.78 -6.65 -33.57
CA LYS A 94 -5.17 -7.11 -33.47
C LYS A 94 -5.35 -7.99 -32.23
N GLY A 95 -6.22 -7.58 -31.31
CA GLY A 95 -6.36 -8.27 -30.02
C GLY A 95 -7.12 -7.47 -28.96
N ILE A 96 -7.19 -8.05 -27.76
CA ILE A 96 -7.85 -7.46 -26.59
C ILE A 96 -6.78 -6.88 -25.66
N TYR A 97 -6.99 -5.64 -25.23
CA TYR A 97 -6.08 -4.92 -24.34
C TYR A 97 -6.86 -4.22 -23.23
N VAL A 98 -6.17 -3.86 -22.15
CA VAL A 98 -6.68 -3.01 -21.07
C VAL A 98 -5.98 -1.66 -21.16
N THR A 99 -6.73 -0.55 -21.11
CA THR A 99 -6.12 0.79 -21.07
C THR A 99 -5.66 1.16 -19.66
N ASN A 100 -4.87 2.22 -19.52
CA ASN A 100 -4.56 2.82 -18.21
C ASN A 100 -5.81 3.23 -17.41
N ASP A 101 -6.96 3.41 -18.06
CA ASP A 101 -8.24 3.73 -17.42
C ASP A 101 -9.03 2.46 -17.01
N GLY A 102 -8.46 1.27 -17.20
CA GLY A 102 -9.11 -0.01 -16.90
C GLY A 102 -10.15 -0.44 -17.92
N GLU A 103 -10.26 0.26 -19.06
CA GLU A 103 -11.20 -0.08 -20.13
C GLU A 103 -10.66 -1.25 -20.96
N LYS A 104 -11.50 -2.26 -21.22
CA LYS A 104 -11.18 -3.33 -22.17
C LYS A 104 -11.49 -2.87 -23.58
N VAL A 105 -10.47 -2.85 -24.44
CA VAL A 105 -10.56 -2.38 -25.82
C VAL A 105 -10.14 -3.46 -26.80
N ILE A 106 -10.82 -3.51 -27.95
CA ILE A 106 -10.48 -4.41 -29.05
C ILE A 106 -9.78 -3.59 -30.12
N VAL A 107 -8.50 -3.88 -30.36
CA VAL A 107 -7.74 -3.33 -31.48
C VAL A 107 -8.03 -4.22 -32.69
N LYS A 108 -8.54 -3.61 -33.78
CA LYS A 108 -9.04 -4.30 -34.98
C LYS A 108 -8.02 -4.39 -36.10
#